data_AF-A0A1W1VB54-F1
#
_entry.id   AF-A0A1W1VB54-F1
#
_cell.length_a   1.000
_cell.length_b   1.000
_cell.length_c   1.000
_cell.angle_alpha   90.00
_cell.angle_beta   90.00
_cell.angle_gamma   90.00
#
_symmetry.space_group_name_H-M   'P 1'
#
loop_
_entity.id
_entity.type
_entity.pdbx_description
1 polymer ?
#
loop_
_entity_poly.entity_id
_entity_poly.type
_entity_poly.pdbx_seq_one_letter_code
_entity_poly.pdbx_strand_id
1 'polypeptide(L)'
;MKTNQFIFTDFEKHLLNDEKPSNYFTKLLNEHNILDNYPFTMLRDLKKTEQSPQHHPEGNVWNHTMQVVDHAASRKNQSSNPRVFMWSALLHDLGKVPATKIKKGKITAYNHDKLGEKLAQDFLTSLGAEKNLIHEVSKMVRWHMQILYVVKNLPFAKIKSMLSEVKLEDIALLSLCDRLGRGKMSPEKIAEEEKT
;
A
#
# COMPACT_ATOMS: atom_id res chain seq x y z
N MET A 1 15.13 -7.85 21.97
CA MET A 1 14.38 -7.57 20.73
C MET A 1 12.89 -7.68 21.02
N LYS A 2 12.06 -6.77 20.49
CA LYS A 2 10.59 -6.89 20.58
C LYS A 2 10.15 -8.14 19.79
N THR A 3 9.14 -8.86 20.26
CA THR A 3 8.59 -10.03 19.55
C THR A 3 7.80 -9.58 18.32
N ASN A 4 7.69 -10.44 17.29
CA ASN A 4 6.90 -10.14 16.10
C ASN A 4 5.44 -9.82 16.42
N GLN A 5 4.85 -10.53 17.39
CA GLN A 5 3.50 -10.26 17.88
C GLN A 5 3.37 -8.87 18.51
N PHE A 6 4.36 -8.44 19.30
CA PHE A 6 4.35 -7.09 19.86
C PHE A 6 4.39 -6.03 18.75
N ILE A 7 5.25 -6.22 17.75
CA ILE A 7 5.39 -5.27 16.63
C ILE A 7 4.12 -5.23 15.78
N PHE A 8 3.47 -6.38 15.56
CA PHE A 8 2.16 -6.43 14.90
C PHE A 8 1.14 -5.54 15.61
N THR A 9 1.00 -5.70 16.93
CA THR A 9 0.06 -4.90 17.74
C THR A 9 0.44 -3.41 17.76
N ASP A 10 1.74 -3.09 17.80
CA ASP A 10 2.24 -1.72 17.76
C ASP A 10 1.91 -1.05 16.41
N PHE A 11 2.16 -1.73 15.29
CA PHE A 11 1.83 -1.25 13.95
C PHE A 11 0.32 -1.05 13.80
N GLU A 12 -0.47 -2.04 14.21
CA GLU A 12 -1.92 -2.00 14.12
C GLU A 12 -2.50 -0.84 14.94
N LYS A 13 -1.97 -0.60 16.14
CA LYS A 13 -2.36 0.55 16.96
C LYS A 13 -2.13 1.87 16.20
N HIS A 14 -0.95 2.06 15.62
CA HIS A 14 -0.62 3.30 14.91
C HIS A 14 -1.42 3.45 13.61
N LEU A 15 -1.59 2.36 12.84
CA LEU A 15 -2.43 2.34 11.64
C LEU A 15 -3.89 2.71 11.94
N LEU A 16 -4.45 2.24 13.05
CA LEU A 16 -5.86 2.44 13.35
C LEU A 16 -6.15 3.77 14.07
N ASN A 17 -5.23 4.25 14.91
CA ASN A 17 -5.54 5.33 15.85
C ASN A 17 -4.84 6.66 15.53
N ASP A 18 -3.73 6.66 14.79
CA ASP A 18 -3.04 7.90 14.47
C ASP A 18 -3.76 8.65 13.34
N GLU A 19 -3.78 9.98 13.41
CA GLU A 19 -4.22 10.83 12.30
C GLU A 19 -3.24 10.78 11.12
N LYS A 20 -1.95 10.63 11.42
CA LYS A 20 -0.86 10.50 10.45
C LYS A 20 0.07 9.36 10.82
N PRO A 21 -0.30 8.09 10.53
CA PRO A 21 0.55 6.95 10.84
C PRO A 21 1.93 7.02 10.17
N SER A 22 2.07 7.79 9.07
CA SER A 22 3.36 8.01 8.41
C SER A 22 4.46 8.53 9.34
N ASN A 23 4.11 9.32 10.35
CA ASN A 23 5.06 9.85 11.32
C ASN A 23 5.71 8.73 12.13
N TYR A 24 4.91 7.76 12.60
CA TYR A 24 5.40 6.60 13.33
C TYR A 24 6.32 5.75 12.45
N PHE A 25 5.89 5.39 11.24
CA PHE A 25 6.68 4.55 10.34
C PHE A 25 7.96 5.24 9.86
N THR A 26 7.93 6.55 9.62
CA THR A 26 9.12 7.33 9.24
C THR A 26 10.12 7.41 10.38
N LYS A 27 9.64 7.58 11.62
CA LYS A 27 10.51 7.52 12.80
C LYS A 27 11.14 6.12 12.95
N LEU A 28 10.34 5.07 12.80
CA LEU A 28 10.80 3.68 12.85
C LEU A 28 11.87 3.37 11.77
N LEU A 29 11.76 3.98 10.59
CA LEU A 29 12.75 3.85 9.52
C LEU A 29 14.11 4.46 9.86
N ASN A 30 14.13 5.51 10.67
CA ASN A 30 15.35 6.21 11.07
C ASN A 30 15.98 5.63 12.34
N GLU A 31 15.18 4.97 13.19
CA GLU A 31 15.64 4.23 14.35
C GLU A 31 16.12 2.83 13.92
N HIS A 32 17.33 2.80 13.33
CA HIS A 32 18.02 1.58 12.90
C HIS A 32 18.02 0.52 14.02
N ASN A 33 17.28 -0.58 13.84
CA ASN A 33 17.39 -1.86 14.55
C ASN A 33 16.25 -2.83 14.17
N ILE A 34 15.02 -2.33 13.97
CA ILE A 34 13.87 -3.21 13.68
C ILE A 34 13.77 -3.53 12.19
N LEU A 35 13.92 -2.53 11.32
CA LEU A 35 13.74 -2.69 9.87
C LEU A 35 14.88 -3.46 9.16
N ASP A 36 15.94 -3.80 9.88
CA ASP A 36 17.05 -4.59 9.35
C ASP A 36 16.83 -6.10 9.46
N ASN A 37 15.75 -6.52 10.12
CA ASN A 37 15.38 -7.91 10.28
C ASN A 37 14.14 -8.24 9.45
N TYR A 38 14.09 -9.46 8.91
CA TYR A 38 12.88 -9.98 8.27
C TYR A 38 11.73 -10.10 9.31
N PRO A 39 10.48 -9.74 8.95
CA PRO A 39 9.98 -9.36 7.62
C PRO A 39 10.11 -7.86 7.31
N PHE A 40 10.58 -7.04 8.25
CA PHE A 40 10.57 -5.58 8.15
C PHE A 40 11.52 -5.00 7.10
N THR A 41 12.50 -5.79 6.65
CA THR A 41 13.32 -5.45 5.47
C THR A 41 12.47 -5.20 4.23
N MET A 42 11.30 -5.85 4.10
CA MET A 42 10.36 -5.60 2.99
C MET A 42 9.88 -4.14 2.95
N LEU A 43 9.61 -3.54 4.12
CA LEU A 43 9.22 -2.13 4.23
C LEU A 43 10.43 -1.21 4.01
N ARG A 44 11.59 -1.55 4.59
CA ARG A 44 12.83 -0.78 4.40
C ARG A 44 13.21 -0.63 2.93
N ASP A 45 13.09 -1.71 2.16
CA ASP A 45 13.55 -1.73 0.77
C ASP A 45 12.63 -0.93 -0.17
N LEU A 46 11.43 -0.53 0.27
CA LEU A 46 10.60 0.47 -0.42
C LEU A 46 11.33 1.82 -0.56
N LYS A 47 12.13 2.21 0.44
CA LYS A 47 12.91 3.46 0.42
C LYS A 47 13.95 3.49 -0.71
N LYS A 48 14.44 2.31 -1.10
CA LYS A 48 15.45 2.14 -2.17
C LYS A 48 14.82 1.95 -3.55
N THR A 49 13.49 1.81 -3.62
CA THR A 49 12.77 1.51 -4.85
C THR A 49 12.28 2.81 -5.47
N GLU A 50 13.07 3.36 -6.39
CA GLU A 50 12.72 4.58 -7.13
C GLU A 50 11.51 4.38 -8.03
N GLN A 51 10.72 5.44 -8.21
CA GLN A 51 9.59 5.46 -9.13
C GLN A 51 9.78 6.52 -10.22
N SER A 52 8.92 6.48 -11.24
CA SER A 52 8.97 7.47 -12.32
C SER A 52 8.62 8.86 -11.80
N PRO A 53 9.51 9.88 -11.93
CA PRO A 53 9.22 11.24 -11.45
C PRO A 53 8.02 11.90 -12.13
N GLN A 54 7.64 11.43 -13.32
CA GLN A 54 6.46 11.91 -14.05
C GLN A 54 5.14 11.52 -13.37
N HIS A 55 5.09 10.33 -12.77
CA HIS A 55 3.86 9.78 -12.17
C HIS A 55 3.91 9.81 -10.64
N HIS A 56 5.12 9.82 -10.08
CA HIS A 56 5.42 9.78 -8.66
C HIS A 56 6.43 10.87 -8.33
N PRO A 57 6.04 12.16 -8.34
CA PRO A 57 6.92 13.27 -8.02
C PRO A 57 7.43 13.22 -6.56
N GLU A 58 6.80 12.42 -5.70
CA GLU A 58 7.26 12.09 -4.34
C GLU A 58 8.51 11.20 -4.28
N GLY A 59 8.95 10.64 -5.42
CA GLY A 59 10.19 9.88 -5.54
C GLY A 59 9.98 8.38 -5.40
N ASN A 60 10.39 7.80 -4.27
CA ASN A 60 10.42 6.35 -4.07
C ASN A 60 9.10 5.77 -3.53
N VAL A 61 9.00 4.44 -3.54
CA VAL A 61 7.80 3.70 -3.11
C VAL A 61 7.47 3.94 -1.63
N TRP A 62 8.48 4.15 -0.77
CA TRP A 62 8.25 4.47 0.64
C TRP A 62 7.48 5.78 0.80
N ASN A 63 7.95 6.85 0.15
CA ASN A 63 7.32 8.17 0.24
C ASN A 63 5.87 8.13 -0.24
N HIS A 64 5.62 7.40 -1.33
CA HIS A 64 4.28 7.15 -1.84
C HIS A 64 3.41 6.42 -0.80
N THR A 65 3.87 5.26 -0.32
CA THR A 65 3.15 4.45 0.66
C THR A 65 2.78 5.25 1.91
N MET A 66 3.69 6.09 2.41
CA MET A 66 3.42 6.93 3.58
C MET A 66 2.30 7.95 3.33
N GLN A 67 2.23 8.55 2.15
CA GLN A 67 1.12 9.44 1.78
C GLN A 67 -0.19 8.67 1.66
N VAL A 68 -0.17 7.50 1.02
CA VAL A 68 -1.36 6.64 0.88
C VAL A 68 -1.90 6.23 2.25
N VAL A 69 -1.03 5.86 3.18
CA VAL A 69 -1.42 5.48 4.56
C VAL A 69 -2.06 6.66 5.29
N ASP A 70 -1.57 7.89 5.15
CA ASP A 70 -2.19 9.07 5.76
C ASP A 70 -3.57 9.38 5.14
N HIS A 71 -3.70 9.28 3.81
CA HIS A 71 -4.99 9.43 3.13
C HIS A 71 -6.00 8.34 3.53
N ALA A 72 -5.53 7.11 3.72
CA ALA A 72 -6.32 6.00 4.21
C ALA A 72 -6.75 6.24 5.67
N ALA A 73 -5.86 6.73 6.54
CA ALA A 73 -6.16 6.98 7.95
C ALA A 73 -7.31 7.98 8.14
N SER A 74 -7.40 8.99 7.27
CA SER A 74 -8.48 9.99 7.28
C SER A 74 -9.81 9.47 6.71
N ARG A 75 -9.80 8.35 5.99
CA ARG A 75 -10.97 7.77 5.30
C ARG A 75 -11.36 6.39 5.80
N LYS A 76 -10.60 5.78 6.71
CA LYS A 76 -10.76 4.39 7.16
C LYS A 76 -12.17 4.02 7.63
N ASN A 77 -12.91 4.96 8.22
CA ASN A 77 -14.28 4.73 8.70
C ASN A 77 -15.31 4.58 7.56
N GLN A 78 -14.93 4.87 6.32
CA GLN A 78 -15.75 4.61 5.12
C GLN A 78 -15.56 3.17 4.63
N SER A 79 -14.47 2.51 5.02
CA SER A 79 -14.24 1.11 4.68
C SER A 79 -15.16 0.20 5.50
N SER A 80 -15.60 -0.88 4.88
CA SER A 80 -16.37 -1.93 5.56
C SER A 80 -15.54 -2.70 6.60
N ASN A 81 -14.21 -2.65 6.48
CA ASN A 81 -13.26 -3.24 7.43
C ASN A 81 -12.02 -2.33 7.53
N PRO A 82 -12.03 -1.32 8.43
CA PRO A 82 -10.94 -0.36 8.59
C PRO A 82 -9.57 -1.01 8.84
N ARG A 83 -9.56 -2.17 9.52
CA ARG A 83 -8.32 -2.92 9.83
C ARG A 83 -7.68 -3.50 8.57
N VAL A 84 -8.45 -4.21 7.75
CA VAL A 84 -7.96 -4.73 6.45
C VAL A 84 -7.53 -3.58 5.56
N PHE A 85 -8.32 -2.51 5.51
CA PHE A 85 -8.05 -1.36 4.67
C PHE A 85 -6.72 -0.67 5.00
N MET A 86 -6.46 -0.39 6.28
CA MET A 86 -5.22 0.26 6.71
C MET A 86 -3.99 -0.62 6.50
N TRP A 87 -4.10 -1.92 6.78
CA TRP A 87 -3.02 -2.86 6.47
C TRP A 87 -2.76 -2.97 4.96
N SER A 88 -3.82 -2.95 4.15
CA SER A 88 -3.71 -2.95 2.69
C SER A 88 -3.01 -1.70 2.18
N ALA A 89 -3.33 -0.52 2.73
CA ALA A 89 -2.65 0.74 2.38
C ALA A 89 -1.14 0.68 2.62
N LEU A 90 -0.71 0.13 3.77
CA LEU A 90 0.72 -0.02 4.09
C LEU A 90 1.44 -1.01 3.16
N LEU A 91 0.75 -2.06 2.68
CA LEU A 91 1.38 -3.18 1.97
C LEU A 91 1.12 -3.21 0.47
N HIS A 92 0.25 -2.34 -0.08
CA HIS A 92 -0.24 -2.40 -1.46
C HIS A 92 0.88 -2.50 -2.51
N ASP A 93 2.00 -1.83 -2.23
CA ASP A 93 3.10 -1.68 -3.17
C ASP A 93 4.35 -2.49 -2.83
N LEU A 94 4.29 -3.42 -1.86
CA LEU A 94 5.44 -4.27 -1.53
C LEU A 94 6.03 -4.99 -2.75
N GLY A 95 5.17 -5.38 -3.69
CA GLY A 95 5.57 -6.06 -4.91
C GLY A 95 6.42 -5.19 -5.85
N LYS A 96 6.46 -3.86 -5.68
CA LYS A 96 7.33 -3.00 -6.51
C LYS A 96 8.80 -3.29 -6.25
N VAL A 97 9.19 -3.70 -5.04
CA VAL A 97 10.59 -4.01 -4.69
C VAL A 97 11.18 -5.06 -5.65
N PRO A 98 10.60 -6.28 -5.81
CA PRO A 98 11.11 -7.25 -6.77
C PRO A 98 10.73 -6.97 -8.23
N ALA A 99 9.68 -6.18 -8.49
CA ALA A 99 9.17 -5.94 -9.85
C ALA A 99 9.89 -4.80 -10.58
N THR A 100 10.50 -3.87 -9.85
CA THR A 100 11.05 -2.63 -10.43
C THR A 100 12.27 -2.91 -11.29
N LYS A 101 12.23 -2.40 -12.52
CA LYS A 101 13.29 -2.52 -13.53
C LYS A 101 13.48 -1.20 -14.23
N ILE A 102 14.76 -0.86 -14.48
CA ILE A 102 15.15 0.29 -15.29
C ILE A 102 15.56 -0.21 -16.68
N LYS A 103 14.84 0.22 -17.72
CA LYS A 103 15.17 -0.12 -19.11
C LYS A 103 15.15 1.15 -19.95
N LYS A 104 16.28 1.47 -20.59
CA LYS A 104 16.45 2.68 -21.42
C LYS A 104 15.99 3.97 -20.71
N GLY A 105 16.35 4.12 -19.44
CA GLY A 105 15.97 5.27 -18.62
C GLY A 105 14.52 5.29 -18.11
N LYS A 106 13.69 4.31 -18.48
CA LYS A 106 12.31 4.18 -17.98
C LYS A 106 12.23 3.18 -16.83
N ILE A 107 11.64 3.62 -15.72
CA ILE A 107 11.33 2.79 -14.55
C ILE A 107 9.97 2.12 -14.76
N THR A 108 9.90 0.80 -14.57
CA THR A 108 8.67 0.01 -14.70
C THR A 108 8.58 -1.04 -13.60
N ALA A 109 7.37 -1.36 -13.13
CA ALA A 109 7.12 -2.39 -12.11
C ALA A 109 5.96 -3.30 -12.54
N TYR A 110 6.20 -4.14 -13.56
CA TYR A 110 5.16 -5.01 -14.11
C TYR A 110 4.81 -6.17 -13.17
N ASN A 111 3.51 -6.50 -13.07
CA ASN A 111 2.97 -7.56 -12.20
C ASN A 111 3.30 -7.39 -10.69
N HIS A 112 3.60 -6.17 -10.24
CA HIS A 112 3.89 -5.92 -8.82
C HIS A 112 2.67 -6.21 -7.93
N ASP A 113 1.44 -6.07 -8.45
CA ASP A 113 0.19 -6.47 -7.79
C ASP A 113 0.17 -7.96 -7.39
N LYS A 114 0.59 -8.85 -8.29
CA LYS A 114 0.68 -10.30 -8.03
C LYS A 114 1.80 -10.66 -7.07
N LEU A 115 2.97 -10.03 -7.21
CA LEU A 115 4.08 -10.25 -6.29
C LEU A 115 3.76 -9.68 -4.90
N GLY A 116 3.06 -8.55 -4.86
CA GLY A 116 2.59 -7.90 -3.64
C GLY A 116 1.61 -8.76 -2.85
N GLU A 117 0.70 -9.49 -3.52
CA GLU A 117 -0.20 -10.46 -2.86
C GLU A 117 0.60 -11.45 -2.01
N LYS A 118 1.64 -12.06 -2.60
CA LYS A 118 2.48 -13.04 -1.91
C LYS A 118 3.30 -12.40 -0.79
N LEU A 119 3.90 -11.24 -1.04
CA LEU A 119 4.70 -10.54 -0.03
C LEU A 119 3.86 -10.06 1.16
N ALA A 120 2.65 -9.56 0.93
CA ALA A 120 1.72 -9.17 1.99
C ALA A 120 1.32 -10.38 2.85
N GLN A 121 1.07 -11.53 2.21
CA GLN A 121 0.82 -12.79 2.91
C GLN A 121 2.01 -13.17 3.80
N ASP A 122 3.22 -13.16 3.25
CA ASP A 122 4.45 -13.57 3.97
C ASP A 122 4.76 -12.59 5.12
N PHE A 123 4.57 -11.29 4.89
CA PHE A 123 4.79 -10.23 5.90
C PHE A 123 3.87 -10.42 7.11
N LEU A 124 2.56 -10.55 6.89
CA LEU A 124 1.57 -10.71 7.96
C LEU A 124 1.67 -12.07 8.65
N THR A 125 1.98 -13.15 7.90
CA THR A 125 2.22 -14.47 8.48
C THR A 125 3.41 -14.44 9.44
N SER A 126 4.50 -13.79 9.05
CA SER A 126 5.71 -13.64 9.88
C SER A 126 5.46 -12.83 11.14
N LEU A 127 4.47 -11.93 11.10
CA LEU A 127 4.01 -11.14 12.24
C LEU A 127 3.06 -11.88 13.19
N GLY A 128 2.60 -13.09 12.84
CA GLY A 128 1.64 -13.84 13.64
C GLY A 128 0.20 -13.37 13.49
N ALA A 129 -0.12 -12.65 12.40
CA ALA A 129 -1.47 -12.19 12.13
C ALA A 129 -2.45 -13.36 11.93
N GLU A 130 -3.74 -13.10 12.17
CA GLU A 130 -4.78 -14.11 11.96
C GLU A 130 -5.03 -14.38 10.47
N LYS A 131 -5.45 -15.61 10.15
CA LYS A 131 -5.61 -16.09 8.76
C LYS A 131 -6.57 -15.25 7.93
N ASN A 132 -7.66 -14.77 8.53
CA ASN A 132 -8.65 -13.95 7.83
C ASN A 132 -8.06 -12.59 7.41
N LEU A 133 -7.37 -11.90 8.33
CA LEU A 133 -6.68 -10.65 8.01
C LEU A 133 -5.62 -10.85 6.92
N ILE A 134 -4.81 -11.91 7.03
CA ILE A 134 -3.81 -12.26 6.02
C ILE A 134 -4.46 -12.42 4.65
N HIS A 135 -5.56 -13.19 4.58
CA HIS A 135 -6.28 -13.44 3.34
C HIS A 135 -6.85 -12.14 2.76
N GLU A 136 -7.66 -11.41 3.52
CA GLU A 136 -8.35 -10.21 3.03
C GLU A 136 -7.35 -9.12 2.59
N VAL A 137 -6.28 -8.89 3.37
CA VAL A 137 -5.23 -7.93 2.99
C VAL A 137 -4.50 -8.38 1.73
N SER A 138 -4.11 -9.66 1.63
CA SER A 138 -3.42 -10.15 0.43
C SER A 138 -4.26 -9.95 -0.84
N LYS A 139 -5.58 -10.08 -0.74
CA LYS A 139 -6.53 -9.89 -1.84
C LYS A 139 -6.72 -8.42 -2.20
N MET A 140 -6.83 -7.54 -1.21
CA MET A 140 -6.81 -6.09 -1.45
C MET A 140 -5.53 -5.64 -2.14
N VAL A 141 -4.36 -6.12 -1.69
CA VAL A 141 -3.07 -5.85 -2.34
C VAL A 141 -3.04 -6.43 -3.77
N ARG A 142 -3.55 -7.64 -3.97
CA ARG A 142 -3.60 -8.28 -5.29
C ARG A 142 -4.36 -7.45 -6.33
N TRP A 143 -5.42 -6.77 -5.91
CA TRP A 143 -6.36 -6.11 -6.82
C TRP A 143 -6.27 -4.58 -6.83
N HIS A 144 -5.35 -3.96 -6.06
CA HIS A 144 -5.31 -2.49 -5.89
C HIS A 144 -5.21 -1.71 -7.21
N MET A 145 -4.54 -2.26 -8.25
CA MET A 145 -4.39 -1.62 -9.56
C MET A 145 -5.65 -1.68 -10.45
N GLN A 146 -6.64 -2.52 -10.13
CA GLN A 146 -7.74 -2.81 -11.06
C GLN A 146 -8.65 -1.61 -11.30
N ILE A 147 -8.91 -0.80 -10.27
CA ILE A 147 -9.71 0.42 -10.41
C ILE A 147 -9.01 1.41 -11.35
N LEU A 148 -7.69 1.56 -11.23
CA LEU A 148 -6.90 2.37 -12.18
C LEU A 148 -7.03 1.85 -13.61
N TYR A 149 -7.02 0.52 -13.81
CA TYR A 149 -7.21 -0.08 -15.14
C TYR A 149 -8.59 0.23 -15.71
N VAL A 150 -9.64 0.18 -14.89
CA VAL A 150 -11.01 0.53 -15.31
C VAL A 150 -11.10 2.02 -15.66
N VAL A 151 -10.67 2.89 -14.76
CA VAL A 151 -10.71 4.36 -14.94
C VAL A 151 -9.94 4.82 -16.17
N LYS A 152 -8.79 4.20 -16.45
CA LYS A 152 -7.96 4.54 -17.61
C LYS A 152 -8.32 3.75 -18.88
N ASN A 153 -9.42 2.99 -18.85
CA ASN A 153 -9.89 2.15 -19.95
C ASN A 153 -8.79 1.23 -20.53
N LEU A 154 -8.02 0.60 -19.64
CA LEU A 154 -6.92 -0.29 -20.00
C LEU A 154 -7.42 -1.74 -20.15
N PRO A 155 -6.89 -2.52 -21.10
CA PRO A 155 -7.38 -3.88 -21.40
C PRO A 155 -7.01 -4.94 -20.34
N PHE A 156 -6.41 -4.52 -19.23
CA PHE A 156 -5.91 -5.42 -18.18
C PHE A 156 -6.89 -5.65 -17.03
N ALA A 157 -8.02 -4.94 -17.03
CA ALA A 157 -9.01 -5.02 -15.97
C ALA A 157 -9.69 -6.41 -15.93
N LYS A 158 -9.73 -7.01 -14.73
CA LYS A 158 -10.33 -8.31 -14.44
C LYS A 158 -11.48 -8.14 -13.44
N ILE A 159 -12.48 -7.35 -13.83
CA ILE A 159 -13.56 -6.88 -12.96
C ILE A 159 -14.26 -8.04 -12.24
N LYS A 160 -14.67 -9.10 -12.96
CA LYS A 160 -15.38 -10.23 -12.36
C LYS A 160 -14.56 -10.96 -11.30
N SER A 161 -13.27 -11.20 -11.57
CA SER A 161 -12.38 -11.90 -10.63
C SER A 161 -12.02 -11.04 -9.42
N MET A 162 -11.86 -9.73 -9.61
CA MET A 162 -11.67 -8.80 -8.50
C MET A 162 -12.90 -8.80 -7.58
N LEU A 163 -14.10 -8.62 -8.14
CA LEU A 163 -15.34 -8.51 -7.35
C LEU A 163 -15.74 -9.82 -6.66
N SER A 164 -15.20 -10.97 -7.07
CA SER A 164 -15.37 -12.23 -6.33
C SER A 164 -14.46 -12.36 -5.11
N GLU A 165 -13.44 -11.51 -4.96
CA GLU A 165 -12.43 -11.60 -3.90
C GLU A 165 -12.38 -10.37 -2.99
N VAL A 166 -12.81 -9.19 -3.45
CA VAL A 166 -12.83 -7.94 -2.67
C VAL A 166 -14.10 -7.15 -2.91
N LYS A 167 -14.52 -6.38 -1.89
CA LYS A 167 -15.65 -5.44 -2.01
C LYS A 167 -15.26 -4.25 -2.89
N LEU A 168 -16.19 -3.82 -3.74
CA LEU A 168 -15.97 -2.72 -4.68
C LEU A 168 -15.65 -1.43 -3.93
N GLU A 169 -16.37 -1.16 -2.85
CA GLU A 169 -16.26 0.08 -2.08
C GLU A 169 -14.87 0.19 -1.43
N ASP A 170 -14.38 -0.90 -0.85
CA ASP A 170 -13.07 -0.93 -0.19
C ASP A 170 -11.92 -0.79 -1.19
N ILE A 171 -11.98 -1.50 -2.32
CA ILE A 171 -10.92 -1.43 -3.34
C ILE A 171 -10.92 -0.09 -4.09
N ALA A 172 -12.11 0.50 -4.31
CA ALA A 172 -12.23 1.85 -4.86
C ALA A 172 -11.68 2.89 -3.89
N LEU A 173 -11.98 2.75 -2.58
CA LEU A 173 -11.44 3.63 -1.55
C LEU A 173 -9.91 3.55 -1.46
N LEU A 174 -9.35 2.34 -1.57
CA LEU A 174 -7.89 2.16 -1.58
C LEU A 174 -7.27 2.81 -2.82
N SER A 175 -7.91 2.63 -3.99
CA SER A 175 -7.45 3.25 -5.23
C SER A 175 -7.51 4.78 -5.16
N LEU A 176 -8.54 5.36 -4.54
CA LEU A 176 -8.61 6.80 -4.31
C LEU A 176 -7.42 7.28 -3.46
N CYS A 177 -7.10 6.56 -2.37
CA CYS A 177 -5.97 6.92 -1.51
C CYS A 177 -4.61 6.80 -2.24
N ASP A 178 -4.42 5.77 -3.07
CA ASP A 178 -3.24 5.64 -3.95
C ASP A 178 -3.12 6.84 -4.90
N ARG A 179 -4.21 7.19 -5.60
CA ARG A 179 -4.18 8.32 -6.54
C ARG A 179 -3.89 9.66 -5.85
N LEU A 180 -4.46 9.89 -4.66
CA LEU A 180 -4.21 11.10 -3.88
C LEU A 180 -2.78 11.16 -3.31
N GLY A 181 -2.16 10.02 -3.01
CA GLY A 181 -0.82 9.91 -2.42
C GLY A 181 0.35 10.12 -3.39
N ARG A 182 0.28 11.09 -4.31
CA ARG A 182 1.30 11.33 -5.37
C ARG A 182 1.90 12.73 -5.30
N GLY A 183 2.27 13.14 -4.10
CA GLY A 183 2.84 14.45 -3.81
C GLY A 183 1.78 15.56 -3.67
N LYS A 184 2.25 16.81 -3.71
CA LYS A 184 1.34 17.96 -3.59
C LYS A 184 0.48 18.09 -4.84
N MET A 185 -0.84 18.02 -4.65
CA MET A 185 -1.84 18.25 -5.69
C MET A 185 -2.54 19.59 -5.49
N SER A 186 -3.03 20.20 -6.58
CA SER A 186 -3.91 21.36 -6.47
C SER A 186 -5.30 20.93 -5.96
N PRO A 187 -6.07 21.83 -5.33
CA PRO A 187 -7.44 21.52 -4.91
C PRO A 187 -8.33 21.00 -6.04
N GLU A 188 -8.17 21.54 -7.26
CA GLU A 188 -8.91 21.10 -8.44
C GLU A 188 -8.57 19.66 -8.81
N LYS A 189 -7.29 19.30 -8.72
CA LYS A 189 -6.83 17.94 -9.02
C LYS A 189 -7.34 16.94 -7.97
N ILE A 190 -7.32 17.31 -6.70
CA ILE A 190 -7.92 16.48 -5.63
C ILE A 190 -9.41 16.25 -5.91
N ALA A 191 -10.15 17.31 -6.22
CA ALA A 191 -11.58 17.22 -6.53
C ALA A 191 -11.88 16.39 -7.79
N GLU A 192 -10.97 16.38 -8.77
CA GLU A 192 -11.05 15.50 -9.95
C GLU A 192 -10.87 14.03 -9.54
N GLU A 193 -9.84 13.73 -8.76
CA GLU A 193 -9.56 12.36 -8.31
C GLU A 193 -10.68 11.79 -7.42
N GLU A 194 -11.32 12.62 -6.59
CA GLU A 194 -12.44 12.22 -5.72
C GLU A 194 -13.76 11.95 -6.47
N LYS A 195 -13.90 12.46 -7.71
CA LYS A 195 -15.08 12.23 -8.56
C LYS A 195 -14.95 11.02 -9.48
N THR A 196 -13.76 10.43 -9.56
CA THR A 196 -13.38 9.38 -10.51
C THR A 196 -13.48 7.99 -9.89
#